data_AF-S8E1V1-F1
#
_entry.id   AF-S8E1V1-F1
#
_cell.length_a   1.000
_cell.length_b   1.000
_cell.length_c   1.000
_cell.angle_alpha   90.00
_cell.angle_beta   90.00
_cell.angle_gamma   90.00
#
_symmetry.space_group_name_H-M   'P 1'
#
loop_
_entity.id
_entity.type
_entity.pdbx_description
1 polymer ?
#
loop_
_entity_poly.entity_id
_entity_poly.type
_entity_poly.pdbx_seq_one_letter_code
_entity_poly.pdbx_strand_id
1 'polypeptide(L)'
;LNEEQLLAFGLVARHLHRHDKTPLRMYMGGIGGTGKSTVVRALIAFLGKQNESHRFLVLAPTGTAACNIDGQTYHSALGLRSVASTSTGSSITALSKLREFHEGLDVIFIDEVSMISCSELYNISNQL
;
A
#
# COMPACT_ATOMS: atom_id res chain seq x y z
N LEU A 1 -4.79 -13.97 14.69
CA LEU A 1 -4.26 -12.63 15.01
C LEU A 1 -4.16 -12.52 16.52
N ASN A 2 -3.07 -12.00 17.07
CA ASN A 2 -3.00 -11.64 18.50
C ASN A 2 -3.79 -10.34 18.77
N GLU A 3 -3.85 -9.86 20.01
CA GLU A 3 -4.66 -8.68 20.38
C GLU A 3 -4.28 -7.41 19.60
N GLU A 4 -2.98 -7.11 19.48
CA GLU A 4 -2.49 -5.93 18.75
C GLU A 4 -2.78 -6.03 17.24
N GLN A 5 -2.57 -7.21 16.67
CA GLN A 5 -2.88 -7.51 15.27
C GLN A 5 -4.39 -7.43 15.00
N LEU A 6 -5.22 -7.85 15.97
CA LEU A 6 -6.68 -7.77 15.88
C LEU A 6 -7.16 -6.32 15.96
N LEU A 7 -6.53 -5.51 16.81
CA LEU A 7 -6.80 -4.07 16.88
C LEU A 7 -6.47 -3.38 15.55
N ALA A 8 -5.28 -3.64 15.00
CA ALA A 8 -4.86 -3.11 13.71
C ALA A 8 -5.79 -3.53 12.58
N PHE A 9 -6.08 -4.83 12.48
CA PHE A 9 -7.05 -5.38 11.54
C PHE A 9 -8.41 -4.68 11.68
N GLY A 10 -8.92 -4.57 12.91
CA GLY A 10 -10.24 -3.98 13.17
C GLY A 10 -10.32 -2.50 12.79
N LEU A 11 -9.26 -1.72 13.00
CA LEU A 11 -9.21 -0.31 12.59
C LEU A 11 -9.32 -0.17 11.07
N VAL A 12 -8.49 -0.92 10.34
CA VAL A 12 -8.47 -0.86 8.87
C VAL A 12 -9.72 -1.47 8.26
N ALA A 13 -10.18 -2.63 8.75
CA ALA A 13 -11.38 -3.29 8.26
C ALA A 13 -12.64 -2.46 8.48
N ARG A 14 -12.76 -1.74 9.61
CA ARG A 14 -13.87 -0.80 9.84
C ARG A 14 -13.84 0.36 8.86
N HIS A 15 -12.66 0.93 8.61
CA HIS A 15 -12.48 2.02 7.67
C HIS A 15 -12.88 1.61 6.25
N LEU A 16 -12.40 0.45 5.79
CA LEU A 16 -12.78 -0.16 4.52
C LEU A 16 -14.29 -0.43 4.46
N HIS A 17 -14.86 -1.10 5.46
CA HIS A 17 -16.28 -1.44 5.46
C HIS A 17 -17.21 -0.20 5.42
N ARG A 18 -16.82 0.91 6.06
CA ARG A 18 -17.62 2.13 6.11
C ARG A 18 -17.45 3.04 4.89
N HIS A 19 -16.45 2.80 4.04
CA HIS A 19 -16.05 3.75 2.99
C HIS A 19 -15.84 5.15 3.57
N ASP A 20 -15.15 5.23 4.71
CA ASP A 20 -14.93 6.50 5.43
C ASP A 20 -14.11 7.46 4.56
N LYS A 21 -14.65 8.66 4.30
CA LYS A 21 -13.98 9.67 3.47
C LYS A 21 -12.79 10.34 4.16
N THR A 22 -12.70 10.25 5.48
CA THR A 22 -11.60 10.83 6.25
C THR A 22 -10.39 9.90 6.15
N PRO A 23 -9.22 10.36 5.64
CA PRO A 23 -8.07 9.49 5.44
C PRO A 23 -7.61 8.80 6.73
N LEU A 24 -7.56 7.46 6.72
CA LEU A 24 -6.92 6.71 7.80
C LEU A 24 -5.40 6.83 7.69
N ARG A 25 -4.78 7.51 8.65
CA ARG A 25 -3.32 7.62 8.77
C ARG A 25 -2.86 6.76 9.95
N MET A 26 -2.25 5.62 9.65
CA MET A 26 -1.82 4.64 10.66
C MET A 26 -0.37 4.25 10.45
N TYR A 27 0.38 4.14 11.55
CA TYR A 27 1.72 3.56 11.58
C TYR A 27 1.71 2.28 12.41
N MET A 28 2.14 1.16 11.81
CA MET A 28 2.23 -0.14 12.47
C MET A 28 3.69 -0.45 12.80
N GLY A 29 4.11 -0.05 14.00
CA GLY A 29 5.46 -0.32 14.51
C GLY A 29 5.64 -1.77 14.99
N GLY A 30 6.89 -2.15 15.22
CA GLY A 30 7.27 -3.43 15.82
C GLY A 30 8.51 -4.03 15.17
N ILE A 31 9.28 -4.81 15.93
CA ILE A 31 10.48 -5.48 15.43
C ILE A 31 10.15 -6.46 14.29
N GLY A 32 11.16 -6.85 13.51
CA GLY A 32 11.00 -7.91 12.51
C GLY A 32 10.43 -9.19 13.16
N GLY A 33 9.52 -9.88 12.47
CA GLY A 33 8.92 -11.12 12.97
C GLY A 33 7.71 -10.97 13.90
N THR A 34 7.21 -9.76 14.18
CA THR A 34 5.99 -9.54 14.99
C THR A 34 4.67 -9.86 14.28
N GLY A 35 4.72 -10.31 13.03
CA GLY A 35 3.54 -10.70 12.26
C GLY A 35 2.75 -9.54 11.65
N LYS A 36 3.39 -8.39 11.36
CA LYS A 36 2.76 -7.28 10.61
C LYS A 36 2.17 -7.76 9.28
N SER A 37 2.93 -8.55 8.52
CA SER A 37 2.47 -9.16 7.26
C SER A 37 1.27 -10.10 7.46
N THR A 38 1.08 -10.66 8.66
CA THR A 38 -0.12 -11.46 9.00
C THR A 38 -1.38 -10.59 9.01
N VAL A 39 -1.30 -9.33 9.47
CA VAL A 39 -2.43 -8.39 9.42
C VAL A 39 -2.77 -8.03 7.98
N VAL A 40 -1.75 -7.77 7.16
CA VAL A 40 -1.90 -7.48 5.72
C VAL A 40 -2.61 -8.63 5.00
N ARG A 41 -2.14 -9.87 5.17
CA ARG A 41 -2.79 -11.05 4.58
C ARG A 41 -4.22 -11.25 5.07
N ALA A 42 -4.49 -10.96 6.35
CA ALA A 42 -5.85 -11.04 6.89
C ALA A 42 -6.79 -10.00 6.25
N LEU A 43 -6.32 -8.77 6.01
CA LEU A 43 -7.08 -7.73 5.32
C LEU A 43 -7.36 -8.09 3.86
N ILE A 44 -6.36 -8.61 3.14
CA ILE A 44 -6.53 -9.11 1.77
C ILE A 44 -7.57 -10.25 1.75
N ALA A 45 -7.49 -11.20 2.68
CA ALA A 45 -8.46 -12.29 2.76
C ALA A 45 -9.88 -11.79 3.12
N PHE A 46 -9.99 -10.76 3.97
CA PHE A 46 -11.26 -10.13 4.33
C PHE A 46 -11.92 -9.47 3.11
N LEU A 47 -11.18 -8.67 2.34
CA LEU A 47 -11.68 -8.04 1.11
C LEU A 47 -11.91 -9.04 -0.01
N GLY A 48 -11.08 -10.08 -0.12
CA GLY A 48 -11.24 -11.14 -1.11
C GLY A 48 -12.55 -11.90 -0.96
N LYS A 49 -13.03 -12.10 0.27
CA LYS A 49 -14.37 -12.68 0.52
C LYS A 49 -15.52 -11.80 0.01
N GLN A 50 -15.27 -10.50 -0.18
CA GLN A 50 -16.23 -9.52 -0.69
C GLN A 50 -16.00 -9.22 -2.18
N ASN A 51 -15.01 -9.87 -2.82
CA ASN A 51 -14.54 -9.58 -4.18
C ASN A 51 -14.03 -8.14 -4.36
N GLU A 52 -13.45 -7.59 -3.29
CA GLU A 52 -13.07 -6.18 -3.16
C GLU A 52 -11.57 -5.98 -2.91
N SER A 53 -10.75 -6.99 -3.22
CA SER A 53 -9.29 -6.92 -2.99
C SER A 53 -8.60 -5.73 -3.68
N HIS A 54 -9.19 -5.20 -4.76
CA HIS A 54 -8.69 -4.02 -5.47
C HIS A 54 -8.66 -2.74 -4.62
N ARG A 55 -9.46 -2.70 -3.53
CA ARG A 55 -9.55 -1.55 -2.61
C ARG A 55 -8.36 -1.40 -1.67
N PHE A 56 -7.46 -2.39 -1.64
CA PHE A 56 -6.31 -2.41 -0.74
C PHE A 56 -5.02 -2.71 -1.50
N LEU A 57 -4.13 -1.74 -1.55
CA LEU A 57 -2.86 -1.83 -2.26
C LEU A 57 -1.71 -2.03 -1.29
N VAL A 58 -0.86 -3.01 -1.58
CA VAL A 58 0.33 -3.31 -0.79
C VAL A 58 1.59 -2.91 -1.55
N LEU A 59 2.36 -2.01 -0.93
CA LEU A 59 3.58 -1.43 -1.48
C LEU A 59 4.79 -1.71 -0.58
N ALA A 60 5.97 -1.68 -1.18
CA ALA A 60 7.24 -1.73 -0.47
C ALA A 60 8.33 -0.92 -1.20
N PRO A 61 9.45 -0.57 -0.54
CA PRO A 61 10.57 0.13 -1.15
C PRO A 61 11.39 -0.72 -2.11
N THR A 62 11.59 -2.00 -1.80
CA THR A 62 12.44 -2.91 -2.56
C THR A 62 11.64 -4.05 -3.18
N GLY A 63 12.15 -4.63 -4.28
CA GLY A 63 11.53 -5.78 -4.92
C GLY A 63 11.41 -6.98 -3.96
N THR A 64 12.44 -7.24 -3.16
CA THR A 64 12.43 -8.33 -2.17
C THR A 64 11.35 -8.12 -1.11
N ALA A 65 11.23 -6.91 -0.55
CA ALA A 65 10.20 -6.61 0.44
C ALA A 65 8.79 -6.72 -0.17
N ALA A 66 8.60 -6.23 -1.41
CA ALA A 66 7.35 -6.37 -2.14
C ALA A 66 6.96 -7.84 -2.34
N CYS A 67 7.90 -8.69 -2.76
CA CYS A 67 7.66 -10.13 -2.93
C CYS A 67 7.27 -10.82 -1.60
N ASN A 68 7.83 -10.41 -0.47
CA ASN A 68 7.54 -11.04 0.83
C ASN A 68 6.10 -10.83 1.32
N ILE A 69 5.41 -9.83 0.79
CA ILE A 69 4.05 -9.43 1.16
C ILE A 69 3.06 -9.52 0.00
N ASP A 70 3.45 -10.21 -1.08
CA ASP A 70 2.66 -10.34 -2.31
C ASP A 70 2.20 -8.98 -2.89
N GLY A 71 3.07 -7.97 -2.76
CA GLY A 71 2.84 -6.59 -3.20
C GLY A 71 3.72 -6.19 -4.39
N GLN A 72 3.82 -4.89 -4.61
CA GLN A 72 4.67 -4.29 -5.65
C GLN A 72 5.49 -3.11 -5.09
N THR A 73 6.51 -2.65 -5.80
CA THR A 73 7.27 -1.49 -5.31
C THR A 73 6.46 -0.21 -5.49
N TYR A 74 6.57 0.77 -4.58
CA TYR A 74 5.87 2.06 -4.76
C TYR A 74 6.32 2.77 -6.05
N HIS A 75 7.58 2.59 -6.45
CA HIS A 75 8.09 3.07 -7.74
C HIS A 75 7.28 2.54 -8.92
N SER A 76 7.08 1.23 -8.97
CA SER A 76 6.36 0.56 -10.06
C SER A 76 4.86 0.82 -10.04
N ALA A 77 4.27 0.88 -8.84
CA ALA A 77 2.85 1.17 -8.65
C ALA A 77 2.53 2.59 -9.10
N LEU A 78 3.22 3.58 -8.52
CA LEU A 78 2.92 4.99 -8.68
C LEU A 78 3.56 5.61 -9.93
N GLY A 79 4.28 4.83 -10.73
CA GLY A 79 4.98 5.33 -11.92
C GLY A 79 6.11 6.31 -11.58
N LEU A 80 6.62 6.30 -10.35
CA LEU A 80 7.73 7.14 -9.92
C LEU A 80 9.01 6.58 -10.55
N ARG A 81 9.47 7.25 -11.62
CA ARG A 81 10.72 6.89 -12.30
C ARG A 81 11.91 7.40 -11.51
N SER A 82 12.94 6.56 -11.37
CA SER A 82 14.25 7.02 -10.93
C SER A 82 14.78 8.03 -11.97
N VAL A 83 15.28 9.16 -11.47
CA VAL A 83 15.78 10.32 -12.22
C VAL A 83 16.84 9.94 -13.27
N ALA A 84 17.43 8.75 -13.18
CA ALA A 84 18.41 8.23 -14.15
C ALA A 84 17.84 7.92 -15.55
N SER A 85 16.52 7.91 -15.76
CA SER A 85 15.91 7.64 -17.07
C SER A 85 15.19 8.85 -17.64
N THR A 86 15.96 9.79 -18.20
CA THR A 86 15.49 10.85 -19.10
C THR A 86 14.91 10.22 -20.37
N SER A 87 13.66 9.79 -20.32
CA SER A 87 12.86 9.52 -21.51
C SER A 87 11.45 10.05 -21.30
N THR A 88 11.17 11.12 -22.02
CA THR A 88 9.96 11.94 -22.02
C THR A 88 8.74 11.14 -22.52
N GLY A 89 8.15 10.35 -21.63
CA GLY A 89 6.91 9.66 -21.93
C GLY A 89 6.49 8.79 -20.76
N SER A 90 5.57 9.26 -19.94
CA SER A 90 4.78 8.42 -19.04
C SER A 90 4.23 7.26 -19.88
N SER A 91 4.63 6.02 -19.57
CA SER A 91 4.12 4.87 -20.32
C SER A 91 2.60 4.84 -20.13
N ILE A 92 1.86 4.59 -21.21
CA ILE A 92 0.39 4.48 -21.19
C ILE A 92 -0.07 3.54 -20.06
N THR A 93 0.71 2.51 -19.77
CA THR A 93 0.52 1.54 -18.68
C THR A 93 0.65 2.14 -17.27
N ALA A 94 1.53 3.12 -17.06
CA ALA A 94 1.64 3.81 -15.76
C ALA A 94 0.43 4.72 -15.52
N LEU A 95 0.00 5.44 -16.56
CA LEU A 95 -1.19 6.30 -16.48
C LEU A 95 -2.49 5.51 -16.30
N SER A 96 -2.62 4.34 -16.92
CA SER A 96 -3.78 3.48 -16.72
C SER A 96 -3.83 2.91 -15.30
N LYS A 97 -2.68 2.49 -14.74
CA LYS A 97 -2.60 2.03 -13.33
C LYS A 97 -2.93 3.14 -12.34
N LEU A 98 -2.45 4.36 -12.61
CA LEU A 98 -2.79 5.53 -11.79
C LEU A 98 -4.29 5.83 -11.82
N ARG A 99 -4.93 5.75 -12.99
CA ARG A 99 -6.39 5.92 -13.10
C ARG A 99 -7.16 4.81 -12.37
N GLU A 100 -6.69 3.57 -12.46
CA GLU A 100 -7.26 2.44 -11.73
C GLU A 100 -7.15 2.64 -10.21
N PHE A 101 -6.08 3.26 -9.70
CA PHE A 101 -6.01 3.67 -8.29
C PHE A 101 -7.08 4.69 -7.94
N HIS A 102 -7.31 5.70 -8.77
CA HIS A 102 -8.27 6.77 -8.47
C HIS A 102 -9.72 6.29 -8.42
N GLU A 103 -10.09 5.20 -9.11
CA GLU A 103 -11.49 4.76 -9.21
C GLU A 103 -11.91 3.67 -8.22
N GLY A 104 -10.98 3.05 -7.48
CA GLY A 104 -11.35 1.93 -6.61
C GLY A 104 -10.42 1.62 -5.45
N LEU A 105 -9.43 2.46 -5.18
CA LEU A 105 -8.49 2.26 -4.07
C LEU A 105 -8.88 3.09 -2.84
N ASP A 106 -9.02 2.43 -1.69
CA ASP A 106 -9.31 3.14 -0.43
C ASP A 106 -8.13 3.19 0.53
N VAL A 107 -7.29 2.14 0.54
CA VAL A 107 -6.19 2.04 1.49
C VAL A 107 -4.91 1.59 0.80
N ILE A 108 -3.83 2.28 1.11
CA ILE A 108 -2.46 1.91 0.74
C ILE A 108 -1.72 1.48 2.01
N PHE A 109 -1.15 0.29 1.96
CA PHE A 109 -0.23 -0.22 2.97
C PHE A 109 1.19 -0.19 2.41
N ILE A 110 2.12 0.41 3.15
CA ILE A 110 3.54 0.48 2.76
C ILE A 110 4.36 -0.27 3.80
N ASP A 111 4.95 -1.40 3.42
CA ASP A 111 5.88 -2.14 4.27
C ASP A 111 7.29 -1.58 4.19
N GLU A 112 8.11 -1.86 5.20
CA GLU A 112 9.49 -1.37 5.32
C GLU A 112 9.61 0.16 5.15
N VAL A 113 8.65 0.91 5.70
CA VAL A 113 8.62 2.39 5.65
C VAL A 113 9.87 3.03 6.26
N SER A 114 10.60 2.31 7.10
CA SER A 114 11.90 2.71 7.66
C SER A 114 12.96 2.95 6.57
N MET A 115 12.81 2.34 5.40
CA MET A 115 13.70 2.54 4.25
C MET A 115 13.29 3.70 3.33
N ILE A 116 12.17 4.38 3.62
CA ILE A 116 11.62 5.45 2.79
C ILE A 116 12.06 6.80 3.36
N SER A 117 12.75 7.59 2.54
CA SER A 117 13.15 8.95 2.92
C SER A 117 11.98 9.93 2.90
N CYS A 118 12.11 11.07 3.58
CA CYS A 118 11.08 12.11 3.58
C CYS A 118 10.79 12.66 2.18
N SER A 119 11.80 12.76 1.32
CA SER A 119 11.63 13.20 -0.07
C SER A 119 10.86 12.18 -0.91
N GLU A 120 11.10 10.88 -0.71
CA GLU A 120 10.32 9.83 -1.37
C GLU A 120 8.87 9.79 -0.87
N LEU A 121 8.66 9.95 0.45
CA LEU A 121 7.31 10.02 1.01
C LEU A 121 6.53 11.23 0.47
N TYR A 122 7.20 12.37 0.28
CA TYR A 122 6.61 13.54 -0.39
C TYR A 122 6.21 13.25 -1.85
N ASN A 123 7.10 12.58 -2.61
CA ASN A 123 6.79 12.19 -3.99
C ASN A 123 5.62 11.20 -4.06
N ILE A 124 5.55 10.25 -3.14
CA ILE A 124 4.40 9.33 -3.00
C ILE A 124 3.13 10.15 -2.75
N SER A 125 3.16 11.09 -1.80
CA SER A 125 1.99 11.91 -1.46
C SER A 125 1.51 12.81 -2.61
N ASN A 126 2.40 13.28 -3.48
CA ASN A 126 2.02 14.10 -4.64
C ASN A 126 1.35 13.28 -5.77
N GLN A 127 1.52 11.96 -5.74
CA GLN A 127 1.04 11.06 -6.78
C GLN A 127 -0.33 10.44 -6.46
N LEU A 128 -0.80 10.63 -5.21
CA LEU A 128 -2.07 10.16 -4.65
C LEU A 128 -3.07 11.32 -4.57
#